data_AF-A0A6I4V866-F1
#
_entry.id   AF-A0A6I4V866-F1
#
_cell.length_a   1.000
_cell.length_b   1.000
_cell.length_c   1.000
_cell.angle_alpha   90.00
_cell.angle_beta   90.00
_cell.angle_gamma   90.00
#
_symmetry.space_group_name_H-M   'P 1'
#
loop_
_entity.id
_entity.type
_entity.pdbx_description
1 polymer ?
#
loop_
_entity_poly.entity_id
_entity_poly.type
_entity_poly.pdbx_seq_one_letter_code
_entity_poly.pdbx_strand_id
1 'polypeptide(L)'
;MQFVPGRSTFIARFPFKYLTSYQLEQLREGQWDAVAASLPPYLAAVQQMMSAYQRTPVAAEKQAMAEQLQAIQFSQGEIVERLRVRMHQLEQNMVKLQQSKNGCRDYAAQTPRRIG
;
A
#
# COMPACT_ATOMS: atom_id res chain seq x y z
N MET A 1 -18.82 -44.19 -19.81
CA MET A 1 -18.64 -43.25 -18.68
C MET A 1 -17.93 -42.02 -19.21
N GLN A 2 -18.64 -40.91 -19.32
CA GLN A 2 -18.14 -39.65 -19.89
C GLN A 2 -17.34 -38.89 -18.83
N PHE A 3 -16.10 -38.54 -19.18
CA PHE A 3 -15.22 -37.70 -18.35
C PHE A 3 -15.58 -36.23 -18.63
N VAL A 4 -16.17 -35.55 -17.64
CA VAL A 4 -16.55 -34.13 -17.74
C VAL A 4 -15.35 -33.27 -17.35
N PRO A 5 -14.75 -32.47 -18.26
CA PRO A 5 -13.65 -31.57 -17.91
C PRO A 5 -14.23 -30.30 -17.29
N GLY A 6 -14.56 -30.35 -16.00
CA GLY A 6 -15.26 -29.28 -15.28
C GLY A 6 -14.48 -28.72 -14.08
N ARG A 7 -13.14 -28.74 -14.10
CA ARG A 7 -12.33 -28.07 -13.06
C ARG A 7 -11.64 -26.85 -13.65
N SER A 8 -12.42 -25.77 -13.76
CA SER A 8 -11.88 -24.43 -13.94
C SER A 8 -10.94 -24.12 -12.78
N THR A 9 -9.64 -24.21 -13.07
CA THR A 9 -8.53 -24.00 -12.15
C THR A 9 -8.12 -22.53 -12.08
N PHE A 10 -8.97 -21.62 -12.59
CA PHE A 10 -8.59 -20.23 -12.81
C PHE A 10 -8.61 -19.37 -11.54
N ILE A 11 -9.46 -19.71 -10.56
CA ILE A 11 -9.64 -18.93 -9.32
C ILE A 11 -8.46 -19.13 -8.35
N ALA A 12 -7.67 -20.21 -8.48
CA ALA A 12 -6.54 -20.51 -7.60
C ALA A 12 -5.28 -19.66 -7.86
N ARG A 13 -5.27 -18.81 -8.89
CA ARG A 13 -4.02 -18.21 -9.40
C ARG A 13 -3.71 -16.79 -8.90
N PHE A 14 -4.60 -16.18 -8.13
CA PHE A 14 -4.36 -14.84 -7.61
C PHE A 14 -4.11 -14.85 -6.08
N PRO A 15 -2.83 -14.81 -5.63
CA PRO A 15 -2.49 -14.77 -4.22
C PRO A 15 -2.75 -13.39 -3.59
N PHE A 16 -3.87 -12.71 -3.92
CA PHE A 16 -4.18 -11.38 -3.40
C PHE A 16 -4.28 -11.37 -1.89
N LYS A 17 -4.84 -12.42 -1.29
CA LYS A 17 -4.97 -12.49 0.17
C LYS A 17 -3.62 -12.32 0.86
N TYR A 18 -2.56 -12.90 0.29
CA TYR A 18 -1.19 -12.81 0.79
C TYR A 18 -0.54 -11.47 0.48
N LEU A 19 -0.80 -10.90 -0.72
CA LEU A 19 -0.30 -9.57 -1.08
C LEU A 19 -0.91 -8.49 -0.20
N THR A 20 -2.22 -8.51 0.04
CA THR A 20 -2.86 -7.49 0.87
C THR A 20 -2.46 -7.60 2.34
N SER A 21 -2.30 -8.82 2.86
CA SER A 21 -1.80 -9.03 4.23
C SER A 21 -0.34 -8.58 4.38
N TYR A 22 0.52 -8.91 3.41
CA TYR A 22 1.92 -8.47 3.41
C TYR A 22 1.99 -6.94 3.44
N GLN A 23 1.22 -6.23 2.60
CA GLN A 23 1.23 -4.77 2.58
C GLN A 23 0.80 -4.16 3.92
N LEU A 24 -0.25 -4.71 4.54
CA LEU A 24 -0.72 -4.25 5.85
C LEU A 24 0.29 -4.52 6.96
N GLU A 25 1.01 -5.64 6.91
CA GLU A 25 2.07 -6.01 7.85
C GLU A 25 3.27 -5.06 7.72
N GLN A 26 3.74 -4.82 6.50
CA GLN A 26 4.81 -3.86 6.21
C GLN A 26 4.46 -2.44 6.67
N LEU A 27 3.20 -2.02 6.51
CA LEU A 27 2.70 -0.74 7.03
C LEU A 27 2.63 -0.69 8.56
N ARG A 28 2.30 -1.81 9.22
CA ARG A 28 2.25 -1.90 10.70
C ARG A 28 3.64 -1.85 11.32
N GLU A 29 4.60 -2.52 10.69
CA GLU A 29 6.00 -2.54 11.13
C GLU A 29 6.76 -1.26 10.75
N GLY A 30 6.14 -0.39 9.93
CA GLY A 30 6.77 0.86 9.50
C GLY A 30 7.91 0.63 8.50
N GLN A 31 7.90 -0.47 7.76
CA GLN A 31 8.87 -0.78 6.71
C GLN A 31 8.57 0.04 5.44
N TRP A 32 8.68 1.37 5.50
CA TRP A 32 8.22 2.27 4.44
C TRP A 32 8.90 2.05 3.09
N ASP A 33 10.18 1.67 3.08
CA ASP A 33 10.91 1.35 1.83
C ASP A 33 10.37 0.08 1.17
N ALA A 34 10.05 -0.94 1.96
CA ALA A 34 9.43 -2.18 1.49
C ALA A 34 7.99 -1.95 1.01
N VAL A 35 7.24 -1.07 1.70
CA VAL A 35 5.90 -0.62 1.26
C VAL A 35 6.01 0.09 -0.10
N ALA A 36 6.97 1.01 -0.27
CA ALA A 36 7.17 1.72 -1.53
C ALA A 36 7.55 0.77 -2.68
N ALA A 37 8.38 -0.24 -2.42
CA ALA A 37 8.75 -1.23 -3.41
C ALA A 37 7.59 -2.19 -3.78
N SER A 38 6.71 -2.51 -2.83
CA SER A 38 5.66 -3.51 -2.99
C SER A 38 4.30 -2.95 -3.46
N LEU A 39 4.06 -1.64 -3.28
CA LEU A 39 2.83 -0.97 -3.73
C LEU A 39 2.60 -1.03 -5.26
N PRO A 40 3.59 -0.72 -6.13
CA PRO A 40 3.41 -0.79 -7.58
C PRO A 40 2.99 -2.17 -8.10
N PRO A 41 3.65 -3.30 -7.74
CA PRO A 41 3.20 -4.61 -8.20
C PRO A 41 1.84 -5.01 -7.62
N TYR A 42 1.49 -4.55 -6.41
CA TYR A 42 0.15 -4.76 -5.84
C TYR A 42 -0.93 -4.04 -6.67
N LEU A 43 -0.73 -2.77 -7.01
CA LEU A 43 -1.68 -2.01 -7.83
C LEU A 43 -1.84 -2.61 -9.23
N ALA A 44 -0.73 -3.02 -9.84
CA ALA A 44 -0.75 -3.71 -11.14
C ALA A 44 -1.55 -5.01 -11.08
N ALA A 45 -1.38 -5.79 -10.02
CA ALA A 45 -2.16 -6.99 -9.81
C ALA A 45 -3.66 -6.67 -9.68
N VAL A 46 -4.05 -5.70 -8.83
CA VAL A 46 -5.47 -5.31 -8.67
C VAL A 46 -6.08 -4.91 -10.01
N GLN A 47 -5.35 -4.14 -10.82
CA GLN A 47 -5.81 -3.73 -12.15
C GLN A 47 -5.98 -4.92 -13.12
N GLN A 48 -5.08 -5.91 -13.07
CA GLN A 48 -5.23 -7.15 -13.84
C GLN A 48 -6.48 -7.92 -13.41
N MET A 49 -6.76 -7.98 -12.11
CA MET A 49 -7.94 -8.64 -11.58
C MET A 49 -9.25 -7.95 -11.99
N MET A 50 -9.28 -6.62 -11.95
CA MET A 50 -10.42 -5.85 -12.45
C MET A 50 -10.64 -6.08 -13.95
N SER A 51 -9.56 -6.13 -14.73
CA SER A 51 -9.61 -6.42 -16.17
C SER A 51 -10.10 -7.85 -16.43
N ALA A 52 -9.66 -8.83 -15.63
CA ALA A 52 -10.14 -10.21 -15.71
C ALA A 52 -11.64 -10.27 -15.38
N TYR A 53 -12.08 -9.66 -14.29
CA TYR A 53 -13.49 -9.58 -13.89
C TYR A 53 -14.41 -9.04 -15.01
N GLN A 54 -13.95 -8.02 -15.75
CA GLN A 54 -14.71 -7.46 -16.88
C GLN A 54 -14.83 -8.43 -18.06
N ARG A 55 -13.83 -9.29 -18.27
CA ARG A 55 -13.75 -10.21 -19.41
C ARG A 55 -14.32 -11.59 -19.11
N THR A 56 -14.51 -11.95 -17.83
CA THR A 56 -15.03 -13.26 -17.41
C THR A 56 -16.50 -13.43 -17.83
N PRO A 57 -16.81 -14.39 -18.73
CA PRO A 57 -18.18 -14.67 -19.15
C PRO A 57 -18.92 -15.62 -18.20
N VAL A 58 -18.18 -16.35 -17.35
CA VAL A 58 -18.72 -17.36 -16.44
C VAL A 58 -19.22 -16.70 -15.15
N ALA A 59 -20.52 -16.77 -14.87
CA ALA A 59 -21.16 -16.10 -13.74
C ALA A 59 -20.56 -16.51 -12.37
N ALA A 60 -20.30 -17.81 -12.15
CA ALA A 60 -19.73 -18.30 -10.89
C ALA A 60 -18.31 -17.77 -10.64
N GLU A 61 -17.47 -17.73 -11.68
CA GLU A 61 -16.11 -17.18 -11.59
C GLU A 61 -16.13 -15.67 -11.38
N LYS A 62 -17.06 -14.98 -12.07
CA LYS A 62 -17.27 -13.55 -11.92
C LYS A 62 -17.69 -13.19 -10.50
N GLN A 63 -18.59 -13.97 -9.90
CA GLN A 63 -19.01 -13.79 -8.50
C GLN A 63 -17.86 -13.99 -7.52
N ALA A 64 -17.08 -15.06 -7.68
CA ALA A 64 -15.90 -15.31 -6.83
C ALA A 64 -14.85 -14.19 -6.94
N MET A 65 -14.64 -13.65 -8.15
CA MET A 65 -13.76 -12.48 -8.34
C MET A 65 -14.33 -11.21 -7.71
N ALA A 66 -15.66 -11.01 -7.77
CA ALA A 66 -16.31 -9.86 -7.13
C ALA A 66 -16.10 -9.86 -5.60
N GLU A 67 -16.27 -11.02 -4.96
CA GLU A 67 -16.04 -11.17 -3.51
C GLU A 67 -14.60 -10.85 -3.11
N GLN A 68 -13.63 -11.30 -3.92
CA GLN A 68 -12.22 -10.99 -3.68
C GLN A 68 -11.91 -9.50 -3.92
N LEU A 69 -12.47 -8.87 -4.95
CA LEU A 69 -12.33 -7.43 -5.19
C LEU A 69 -12.94 -6.61 -4.05
N GLN A 70 -14.08 -7.04 -3.50
CA GLN A 70 -14.70 -6.39 -2.35
C GLN A 70 -13.81 -6.50 -1.10
N ALA A 71 -13.20 -7.67 -0.85
CA ALA A 71 -12.25 -7.85 0.24
C ALA A 71 -11.01 -6.95 0.07
N ILE A 72 -10.48 -6.83 -1.15
CA ILE A 72 -9.37 -5.93 -1.49
C ILE A 72 -9.76 -4.48 -1.20
N GLN A 73 -10.96 -4.05 -1.62
CA GLN A 73 -11.42 -2.68 -1.42
C GLN A 73 -11.51 -2.31 0.07
N PHE A 74 -11.97 -3.23 0.92
CA PHE A 74 -11.98 -3.03 2.37
C PHE A 74 -10.56 -2.83 2.92
N SER A 75 -9.63 -3.71 2.57
CA SER A 75 -8.24 -3.61 3.00
C SER A 75 -7.51 -2.36 2.46
N GLN A 76 -7.86 -1.91 1.26
CA GLN A 76 -7.33 -0.66 0.70
C GLN A 76 -7.72 0.56 1.56
N GLY A 77 -8.89 0.55 2.19
CA GLY A 77 -9.29 1.58 3.15
C GLY A 77 -8.30 1.68 4.33
N GLU A 78 -7.90 0.54 4.89
CA GLU A 78 -6.89 0.51 5.98
C GLU A 78 -5.52 0.99 5.50
N ILE A 79 -5.08 0.55 4.31
CA ILE A 79 -3.82 0.98 3.69
C ILE A 79 -3.78 2.51 3.54
N VAL A 80 -4.84 3.09 2.97
CA VAL A 80 -4.94 4.54 2.74
C VAL A 80 -4.89 5.31 4.06
N GLU A 81 -5.61 4.85 5.08
CA GLU A 81 -5.64 5.55 6.37
C GLU A 81 -4.27 5.53 7.05
N ARG A 82 -3.58 4.38 7.03
CA ARG A 82 -2.21 4.28 7.56
C ARG A 82 -1.24 5.20 6.83
N LEU A 83 -1.33 5.28 5.50
CA LEU A 83 -0.50 6.18 4.71
C LEU A 83 -0.79 7.65 5.04
N ARG A 84 -2.06 8.04 5.22
CA ARG A 84 -2.44 9.40 5.64
C ARG A 84 -1.87 9.77 7.00
N VAL A 85 -2.02 8.89 7.98
CA VAL A 85 -1.47 9.11 9.33
C VAL A 85 0.06 9.30 9.25
N ARG A 86 0.74 8.48 8.44
CA ARG A 86 2.19 8.61 8.26
C ARG A 86 2.58 9.92 7.58
N MET A 87 1.87 10.32 6.51
CA MET A 87 2.12 11.61 5.85
C MET A 87 1.97 12.78 6.82
N HIS A 88 0.90 12.78 7.61
CA HIS A 88 0.69 13.81 8.62
C HIS A 88 1.82 13.85 9.66
N GLN A 89 2.29 12.68 10.10
CA GLN A 89 3.42 12.61 11.04
C GLN A 89 4.73 13.13 10.41
N LEU A 90 4.98 12.83 9.14
CA LEU A 90 6.14 13.34 8.42
C LEU A 90 6.08 14.87 8.25
N GLU A 91 4.91 15.43 7.96
CA GLU A 91 4.70 16.87 7.89
C GLU A 91 5.01 17.54 9.24
N GLN A 92 4.47 17.01 10.34
CA GLN A 92 4.76 17.53 11.68
C GLN A 92 6.26 17.46 12.03
N ASN A 93 6.92 16.36 11.68
CA ASN A 93 8.36 16.20 11.90
C ASN A 93 9.18 17.19 11.07
N MET A 94 8.78 17.45 9.82
CA MET A 94 9.42 18.44 8.96
C MET A 94 9.30 19.84 9.53
N VAL A 95 8.13 20.22 10.05
CA VAL A 95 7.92 21.51 10.73
C VAL A 95 8.86 21.64 11.94
N LYS A 96 8.94 20.61 12.79
CA LYS A 96 9.86 20.60 13.95
C LYS A 96 11.32 20.72 13.53
N LEU A 97 11.71 20.02 12.46
CA LEU A 97 13.08 20.05 11.94
C LEU A 97 13.45 21.45 11.41
N GLN A 98 12.52 22.11 10.72
CA GLN A 98 12.69 23.49 10.25
C GLN A 98 12.80 24.49 11.41
N GLN A 99 11.95 24.34 12.43
CA GLN A 99 12.03 25.17 13.64
C GLN A 99 13.37 25.00 14.36
N SER A 100 13.83 23.76 14.54
CA SER A 100 15.14 23.47 15.14
C SER A 100 16.28 24.07 14.32
N LYS A 101 16.25 23.93 12.99
CA LYS A 101 17.23 24.53 12.08
C LYS A 101 17.29 26.05 12.23
N ASN A 102 16.14 26.71 12.32
CA ASN A 102 16.08 28.16 12.52
C ASN A 102 16.63 28.56 13.89
N GLY A 103 16.26 27.85 14.96
CA GLY A 103 16.81 28.10 16.30
C GLY A 103 18.32 27.94 16.37
N CYS A 104 18.89 26.90 15.73
CA CYS A 104 20.34 26.73 15.63
C CYS A 104 21.01 27.86 14.85
N ARG A 105 20.39 28.33 13.76
CA ARG A 105 20.89 29.46 12.96
C ARG A 105 20.90 30.74 13.79
N ASP A 106 19.82 31.02 14.51
CA ASP A 106 19.69 32.23 15.33
C ASP A 106 20.68 32.21 16.51
N TYR A 107 20.87 31.05 17.14
CA TYR A 107 21.88 30.85 18.18
C TYR A 107 23.30 31.09 17.65
N ALA A 108 23.64 30.50 16.49
CA ALA A 108 24.95 30.69 15.85
C ALA A 108 25.21 32.15 15.43
N ALA A 109 24.15 32.90 15.07
CA ALA A 109 24.26 34.32 14.76
C ALA A 109 24.51 35.19 16.01
N GLN A 110 24.03 34.76 17.17
CA GLN A 110 24.23 35.43 18.45
C GLN A 110 25.57 35.07 19.13
N THR A 111 26.22 34.00 18.68
CA THR A 111 27.54 33.63 19.21
C THR A 111 28.60 34.53 18.57
N PRO A 112 29.38 35.32 19.34
CA PRO A 112 30.40 36.15 18.76
C PRO A 112 31.40 35.26 18.03
N ARG A 113 31.63 35.52 16.74
CA ARG A 113 32.74 34.89 16.02
C ARG A 113 34.00 35.33 16.76
N ARG A 114 34.66 34.42 17.47
CA ARG A 114 36.04 34.63 17.90
C ARG A 114 36.88 34.66 16.63
N ILE A 115 36.96 35.84 16.03
CA ILE A 115 37.93 36.17 15.01
C ILE A 115 39.22 36.37 15.80
N GLY A 116 40.14 35.41 15.66
CA GLY A 116 41.54 35.56 16.06
C GLY A 116 42.27 36.45 15.07
#